data_AF-A0A2W4R2J2-F1
#
_entry.id   AF-A0A2W4R2J2-F1
#
_cell.length_a   1.000
_cell.length_b   1.000
_cell.length_c   1.000
_cell.angle_alpha   90.00
_cell.angle_beta   90.00
_cell.angle_gamma   90.00
#
_symmetry.space_group_name_H-M   'P 1'
#
loop_
_entity.id
_entity.type
_entity.pdbx_description
1 polymer ?
#
loop_
_entity_poly.entity_id
_entity_poly.type
_entity_poly.pdbx_seq_one_letter_code
_entity_poly.pdbx_strand_id
1 'polypeptide(L)' 'MGDLAVGALYDHDGGFMYGALYTFNRWGTPVYTTSNYENNWSGEGLSSGEYYHRVFSDSCGEEVKGWIHVIR' A
#
# COMPACT_ATOMS: atom_id res chain seq x y z
N MET A 1 -10.64 8.04 16.29
CA MET A 1 -10.04 9.36 16.00
C MET A 1 -9.16 9.11 14.81
N GLY A 2 -9.44 9.77 13.69
CA GLY A 2 -8.91 9.38 12.38
C GLY A 2 -7.40 9.61 12.26
N ASP A 3 -6.81 8.71 11.51
CA ASP A 3 -5.40 8.58 11.17
C ASP A 3 -4.87 9.93 10.65
N LEU A 4 -3.78 10.42 11.24
CA LEU A 4 -3.12 11.68 10.82
C LEU A 4 -2.44 11.53 9.46
N ALA A 5 -1.96 10.32 9.16
CA ALA A 5 -1.47 9.92 7.87
C ALA A 5 -1.41 8.39 7.80
N VAL A 6 -1.64 7.88 6.60
CA VAL A 6 -1.39 6.51 6.20
C VAL A 6 0.08 6.11 6.48
N GLY A 7 0.28 5.07 7.30
CA GLY A 7 1.61 4.60 7.69
C GLY A 7 2.30 5.48 8.75
N ALA A 8 1.54 6.27 9.52
CA ALA A 8 2.10 7.00 10.64
C ALA A 8 2.68 6.04 11.69
N LEU A 9 3.76 6.48 12.34
CA LEU A 9 4.30 5.74 13.47
C LEU A 9 3.41 6.01 14.70
N TYR A 10 3.14 4.96 15.48
CA TYR A 10 2.50 5.04 16.80
C TYR A 10 1.01 5.44 16.81
N ASP A 11 0.26 5.30 15.70
CA ASP A 11 -1.21 5.43 15.66
C ASP A 11 -1.95 4.16 16.17
N HIS A 12 -1.26 3.01 16.18
CA HIS A 12 -1.69 1.76 16.84
C HIS A 12 -2.99 1.15 16.27
N ASP A 13 -3.42 1.58 15.08
CA ASP A 13 -4.65 1.15 14.39
C ASP A 13 -4.39 0.51 13.00
N GLY A 14 -3.12 0.37 12.61
CA GLY A 14 -2.69 -0.28 11.38
C GLY A 14 -1.37 0.29 10.89
N GLY A 15 -1.11 0.29 9.58
CA GLY A 15 -0.01 1.06 9.02
C GLY A 15 1.35 0.38 9.21
N PHE A 16 2.28 1.08 9.84
CA PHE A 16 3.66 0.60 9.99
C PHE A 16 3.77 -0.65 10.87
N MET A 17 3.03 -0.73 11.99
CA MET A 17 3.19 -1.83 12.95
C MET A 17 2.63 -3.17 12.44
N TYR A 18 1.56 -3.13 11.66
CA TYR A 18 0.84 -4.34 11.21
C TYR A 18 0.99 -4.65 9.71
N GLY A 19 1.62 -3.74 8.97
CA GLY A 19 1.75 -3.84 7.53
C GLY A 19 0.68 -3.03 6.81
N ALA A 20 1.04 -2.25 5.79
CA ALA A 20 0.09 -1.51 4.97
C ALA A 20 0.51 -1.48 3.51
N LEU A 21 -0.48 -1.46 2.61
CA LEU A 21 -0.28 -1.38 1.17
C LEU A 21 -1.16 -0.27 0.60
N TYR A 22 -0.52 0.61 -0.17
CA TYR A 22 -1.19 1.64 -0.96
C TYR A 22 -0.78 1.50 -2.42
N THR A 23 -1.78 1.46 -3.27
CA THR A 23 -1.60 1.30 -4.72
C THR A 23 -2.25 2.46 -5.43
N PHE A 24 -1.54 3.04 -6.38
CA PHE A 24 -2.01 4.13 -7.20
C PHE A 24 -1.91 3.76 -8.67
N ASN A 25 -2.85 4.23 -9.48
CA ASN A 25 -2.68 4.20 -10.94
C ASN A 25 -1.60 5.23 -11.36
N ARG A 26 -1.25 5.22 -12.64
CA ARG A 26 -0.30 6.18 -13.26
C ARG A 26 -0.62 7.67 -13.05
N TRP A 27 -1.84 8.01 -12.65
CA TRP A 27 -2.31 9.38 -12.42
C TRP A 27 -2.31 9.76 -10.93
N GLY A 28 -1.80 8.89 -10.05
CA GLY A 28 -1.80 9.11 -8.61
C GLY A 28 -3.17 8.87 -7.95
N THR A 29 -4.15 8.32 -8.67
CA THR A 29 -5.44 7.94 -8.07
C THR A 29 -5.25 6.65 -7.27
N PRO A 30 -5.65 6.60 -5.99
CA PRO A 30 -5.60 5.36 -5.22
C PRO A 30 -6.58 4.34 -5.82
N VAL A 31 -6.08 3.12 -6.04
CA VAL A 31 -6.88 1.98 -6.54
C VAL A 31 -6.96 0.85 -5.52
N TYR A 32 -6.08 0.84 -4.52
CA TYR A 32 -6.14 -0.08 -3.39
C TYR A 32 -5.47 0.53 -2.16
N THR A 33 -6.01 0.25 -0.98
CA THR A 33 -5.49 0.74 0.30
C THR A 33 -5.88 -0.24 1.39
N THR A 34 -4.92 -0.64 2.22
CA THR A 34 -5.14 -1.42 3.44
C THR A 34 -4.09 -1.07 4.49
N SER A 35 -4.49 -1.05 5.75
CA SER A 35 -3.66 -0.78 6.92
C SER A 35 -3.28 -2.04 7.71
N ASN A 36 -3.69 -3.22 7.24
CA ASN A 36 -3.28 -4.54 7.75
C ASN A 36 -3.00 -5.46 6.56
N TYR A 37 -1.90 -5.22 5.87
CA TYR A 37 -1.55 -5.91 4.64
C TYR A 37 -0.94 -7.28 4.93
N GLU A 38 -1.68 -8.34 4.62
CA GLU A 38 -1.26 -9.74 4.82
C GLU A 38 -0.58 -10.35 3.60
N ASN A 39 0.00 -9.52 2.72
CA ASN A 39 0.65 -9.98 1.48
C ASN A 39 -0.28 -10.74 0.52
N ASN A 40 -1.56 -10.37 0.46
CA ASN A 40 -2.62 -11.09 -0.24
C ASN A 40 -3.22 -10.32 -1.44
N TRP A 41 -2.63 -9.18 -1.81
CA TRP A 41 -3.15 -8.36 -2.90
C TRP A 41 -2.71 -8.91 -4.27
N SER A 42 -3.67 -9.15 -5.15
CA SER A 42 -3.47 -9.82 -6.45
C SER A 42 -3.59 -8.90 -7.67
N GLY A 43 -3.96 -7.63 -7.48
CA GLY A 43 -4.27 -6.72 -8.59
C GLY A 43 -5.55 -7.08 -9.35
N GLU A 44 -6.44 -7.89 -8.75
CA GLU A 44 -7.73 -8.24 -9.34
C GLU A 44 -8.57 -6.99 -9.68
N GLY A 45 -9.28 -7.03 -10.80
CA GLY A 45 -10.06 -5.89 -11.30
C GLY A 45 -9.25 -4.76 -11.95
N LEU A 46 -7.91 -4.74 -11.86
CA LEU A 46 -7.08 -3.73 -12.51
C LEU A 46 -6.83 -4.04 -14.00
N SER A 47 -6.87 -3.01 -14.84
CA SER A 47 -6.45 -3.07 -16.24
C SER A 47 -4.93 -3.30 -16.37
N SER A 48 -4.48 -3.79 -17.53
CA SER A 48 -3.05 -3.86 -17.81
C SER A 48 -2.43 -2.46 -17.79
N GLY A 49 -1.27 -2.32 -17.18
CA GLY A 49 -0.59 -1.03 -17.07
C GLY A 49 0.30 -0.90 -15.83
N GLU A 50 0.79 0.31 -15.62
CA GLU A 50 1.71 0.64 -14.53
C GLU A 50 0.97 1.16 -13.30
N TYR A 51 1.37 0.65 -12.15
CA TYR A 51 0.85 1.00 -10.84
C TYR A 51 2.01 1.30 -9.90
N TYR A 52 1.83 2.32 -9.07
CA TYR A 52 2.80 2.69 -8.05
C TYR A 52 2.35 2.17 -6.69
N HIS A 53 3.29 1.57 -5.96
CA HIS A 53 3.05 0.95 -4.67
C HIS A 53 3.90 1.56 -3.56
N ARG A 54 3.28 1.62 -2.38
CA ARG A 54 3.89 1.99 -1.11
C ARG A 54 3.53 0.90 -0.11
N VAL A 55 4.54 0.23 0.44
CA VAL A 55 4.38 -0.80 1.46
C VAL A 55 5.05 -0.33 2.74
N PHE A 56 4.34 -0.40 3.85
CA PHE A 56 4.85 -0.11 5.18
C PHE A 56 4.82 -1.39 5.98
N SER A 57 5.86 -1.68 6.74
CA SER A 57 5.90 -2.78 7.70
C SER A 57 7.07 -2.57 8.63
N ASP A 58 6.87 -2.83 9.93
CA ASP A 58 7.93 -2.81 10.94
C ASP A 58 9.06 -3.79 10.58
N SER A 59 8.70 -4.92 9.95
CA SER A 59 9.68 -5.90 9.45
C SER A 59 10.57 -5.38 8.32
N CYS A 60 10.13 -4.37 7.57
CA CYS A 60 10.92 -3.73 6.53
C CYS A 60 11.79 -2.59 7.08
N GLY A 61 11.50 -2.06 8.28
CA GLY A 61 12.20 -0.94 8.90
C GLY A 61 11.99 0.43 8.22
N GLU A 62 11.67 0.43 6.93
CA GLU A 62 11.36 1.61 6.12
C GLU A 62 10.25 1.33 5.11
N GLU A 63 9.69 2.41 4.56
CA GLU A 63 8.69 2.35 3.51
C GLU A 63 9.29 1.82 2.20
N VAL A 64 8.79 0.68 1.71
CA VAL A 64 9.18 0.11 0.42
C VAL A 64 8.31 0.69 -0.68
N LYS A 65 8.95 1.24 -1.72
CA LYS A 65 8.29 1.93 -2.83
C LYS A 65 8.68 1.30 -4.16
N GLY A 66 7.76 1.25 -5.10
CA GLY A 66 8.09 0.76 -6.43
C GLY A 66 6.95 0.83 -7.43
N TRP A 67 7.32 0.63 -8.69
CA TRP A 67 6.38 0.44 -9.78
C TRP A 67 6.18 -1.05 -10.02
N ILE A 68 4.94 -1.44 -10.32
CA ILE A 68 4.65 -2.74 -10.91
C ILE A 68 3.98 -2.54 -12.26
N HIS A 69 4.12 -3.56 -13.11
CA HIS A 69 3.39 -3.65 -14.35
C HIS A 69 2.42 -4.83 -14.28
N VAL A 70 1.12 -4.55 -14.36
CA VAL A 70 0.08 -5.57 -14.43
C VAL A 70 -0.06 -6.02 -15.87
N ILE A 71 0.11 -7.33 -16.09
CA ILE A 71 -0.06 -8.00 -17.40
C ILE A 71 -1.33 -8.85 -17.33
N ARG A 72 -2.07 -8.94 -18.44
CA ARG A 72 -3.26 -9.78 -18.61
C ARG A 72 -3.10 -10.68 -19.82
#